data_AF-I7ADS2-F1
#
_entry.id   AF-I7ADS2-F1
#
_cell.length_a   1.000
_cell.length_b   1.000
_cell.length_c   1.000
_cell.angle_alpha   90.00
_cell.angle_beta   90.00
_cell.angle_gamma   90.00
#
_symmetry.space_group_name_H-M   'P 1'
#
loop_
_entity.id
_entity.type
_entity.pdbx_description
1 polymer ?
#
loop_
_entity_poly.entity_id
_entity_poly.type
_entity_poly.pdbx_seq_one_letter_code
_entity_poly.pdbx_strand_id
1 'polypeptide(L)'
;MFEAINSVDSKAIKKSEDHERAMLLMEYNKALKDLNVGSFLRYKVKHDVNLGLYKRASGYLISNYTAKKALEEVEQNIERYKLLNYRESLFNMARRNIIERNNFVRARKLLNIAREKGFFCNELYELEELLTTEWYPKT
;
A
#
# COMPACT_ATOMS: atom_id res chain seq x y z
N MET A 1 38.61 21.20 -20.70
CA MET A 1 37.13 21.17 -20.66
C MET A 1 36.74 21.88 -19.37
N PHE A 2 36.21 23.11 -19.46
CA PHE A 2 35.79 23.88 -18.28
C PHE A 2 34.39 23.43 -17.89
N GLU A 3 34.25 22.78 -16.73
CA GLU A 3 32.95 22.51 -16.13
C GLU A 3 32.60 23.67 -15.19
N ALA A 4 31.44 24.30 -15.41
CA ALA A 4 30.94 25.33 -14.51
C ALA A 4 30.83 24.78 -13.09
N ILE A 5 31.22 25.55 -12.07
CA ILE A 5 31.22 25.10 -10.66
C ILE A 5 29.85 24.53 -10.24
N ASN A 6 28.76 25.09 -10.78
CA ASN A 6 27.38 24.63 -10.54
C ASN A 6 27.05 23.23 -11.11
N SER A 7 27.86 22.71 -12.05
CA SER A 7 27.62 21.39 -12.66
C SER A 7 28.20 20.25 -11.82
N VAL A 8 29.21 20.51 -10.99
CA VAL A 8 29.82 19.51 -10.10
C VAL A 8 28.85 19.15 -8.96
N ASP A 9 28.21 20.14 -8.35
CA ASP A 9 27.19 19.94 -7.32
C ASP A 9 25.96 19.21 -7.89
N SER A 10 25.53 19.59 -9.10
CA SER A 10 24.42 18.93 -9.79
C SER A 10 24.69 17.44 -10.08
N LYS A 11 25.93 17.08 -10.48
CA LYS A 11 26.32 15.68 -10.71
C LYS A 11 26.36 14.87 -9.41
N ALA A 12 26.88 15.44 -8.32
CA ALA A 12 26.95 14.78 -7.03
C ALA A 12 25.56 14.53 -6.42
N ILE A 13 24.67 15.53 -6.49
CA ILE A 13 23.27 15.41 -6.07
C ILE A 13 22.58 14.30 -6.87
N LYS A 14 22.65 14.34 -8.21
CA LYS A 14 22.04 13.32 -9.06
C LYS A 14 22.54 11.91 -8.75
N LYS A 15 23.84 11.74 -8.50
CA LYS A 15 24.41 10.45 -8.11
C LYS A 15 23.85 9.94 -6.77
N SER A 16 23.62 10.84 -5.80
CA SER A 16 22.98 10.50 -4.53
C SER A 16 21.51 10.09 -4.73
N GLU A 17 20.77 10.82 -5.56
CA GLU A 17 19.38 10.51 -5.92
C GLU A 17 19.26 9.13 -6.60
N ASP A 18 20.13 8.86 -7.57
CA ASP A 18 20.19 7.57 -8.28
C ASP A 18 20.59 6.42 -7.35
N HIS A 19 21.50 6.67 -6.41
CA HIS A 19 21.88 5.68 -5.41
C HIS A 19 20.73 5.35 -4.45
N GLU A 20 20.02 6.36 -3.93
CA GLU A 20 18.83 6.14 -3.12
C GLU A 20 17.74 5.38 -3.90
N ARG A 21 17.53 5.72 -5.16
CA ARG A 21 16.60 5.01 -6.04
C ARG A 21 16.96 3.53 -6.14
N ALA A 22 18.24 3.20 -6.37
CA ALA A 22 18.70 1.82 -6.43
C ALA A 22 18.47 1.07 -5.10
N MET A 23 18.76 1.73 -3.97
CA MET A 23 18.51 1.18 -2.63
C MET A 23 17.02 0.91 -2.38
N LEU A 24 16.14 1.83 -2.76
CA LEU A 24 14.69 1.64 -2.67
C LEU A 24 14.23 0.43 -3.48
N LEU A 25 14.71 0.26 -4.70
CA LEU A 25 14.35 -0.88 -5.54
C LEU A 25 14.86 -2.21 -4.95
N MET A 26 16.08 -2.21 -4.41
CA MET A 26 16.65 -3.38 -3.75
C MET A 26 15.82 -3.80 -2.52
N GLU A 27 15.52 -2.87 -1.62
CA GLU A 27 14.71 -3.14 -0.42
C GLU A 27 13.27 -3.54 -0.77
N TYR A 28 12.69 -2.93 -1.82
CA TYR A 28 11.38 -3.32 -2.34
C TYR A 28 11.39 -4.78 -2.81
N ASN A 29 12.35 -5.17 -3.64
CA ASN A 29 12.46 -6.53 -4.16
C ASN A 29 12.67 -7.56 -3.05
N LYS A 30 13.48 -7.22 -2.04
CA LYS A 30 13.66 -8.04 -0.84
C LYS A 30 12.36 -8.22 -0.07
N ALA A 31 11.65 -7.12 0.21
CA ALA A 31 10.36 -7.16 0.90
C ALA A 31 9.30 -7.93 0.12
N LEU A 32 9.30 -7.85 -1.21
CA LEU A 32 8.39 -8.60 -2.08
C LEU A 32 8.66 -10.11 -2.00
N LYS A 33 9.94 -10.51 -1.99
CA LYS A 33 10.36 -11.90 -1.89
C LYS A 33 10.00 -12.53 -0.54
N ASP A 34 10.29 -11.82 0.54
CA ASP A 34 10.12 -12.34 1.89
C ASP A 34 8.72 -12.06 2.48
N LEU A 35 7.89 -11.30 1.75
CA LEU A 35 6.61 -10.73 2.20
C LEU A 35 6.72 -9.96 3.52
N ASN A 36 7.91 -9.47 3.86
CA ASN A 36 8.19 -8.67 5.03
C ASN A 36 8.18 -7.18 4.68
N VAL A 37 7.00 -6.59 4.69
CA VAL A 37 6.81 -5.17 4.34
C VAL A 37 7.39 -4.22 5.40
N GLY A 38 7.55 -4.68 6.64
CA GLY A 38 7.94 -3.84 7.77
C GLY A 38 9.35 -3.26 7.66
N SER A 39 10.29 -3.96 7.03
CA SER A 39 11.64 -3.39 6.77
C SER A 39 11.55 -2.21 5.80
N PHE A 40 10.82 -2.37 4.70
CA PHE A 40 10.68 -1.37 3.66
C PHE A 40 9.98 -0.11 4.16
N LEU A 41 8.89 -0.25 4.91
CA LEU A 41 8.10 0.89 5.41
C LEU A 41 8.84 1.78 6.43
N ARG A 42 9.97 1.30 6.98
CA ARG A 42 10.84 2.09 7.86
C ARG A 42 11.87 2.92 7.10
N TYR A 43 11.99 2.72 5.79
CA TYR A 43 12.93 3.47 4.98
C TYR A 43 12.57 4.96 4.98
N LYS A 44 13.54 5.81 5.31
CA LYS A 44 13.38 7.27 5.27
C LYS A 44 13.94 7.79 3.95
N VAL A 45 13.06 8.15 3.04
CA VAL A 45 13.41 8.81 1.78
C VAL A 45 13.98 10.19 2.10
N LYS A 46 15.17 10.47 1.56
CA LYS A 46 15.90 11.73 1.72
C LYS A 46 15.70 12.67 0.54
N HIS A 47 15.52 12.13 -0.67
CA HIS A 47 15.36 12.94 -1.87
C HIS A 47 13.91 12.93 -2.38
N ASP A 48 13.31 14.12 -2.51
CA ASP A 48 11.90 14.27 -2.90
C ASP A 48 11.58 13.65 -4.27
N VAL A 49 12.55 13.65 -5.19
CA VAL A 49 12.43 13.01 -6.51
C VAL A 49 12.10 11.50 -6.41
N ASN A 50 12.50 10.86 -5.31
CA ASN A 50 12.28 9.44 -5.04
C ASN A 50 11.02 9.17 -4.21
N LEU A 51 10.38 10.20 -3.66
CA LEU A 51 9.19 10.04 -2.81
C LEU A 51 8.05 9.37 -3.56
N GLY A 52 7.85 9.72 -4.84
CA GLY A 52 6.83 9.11 -5.68
C GLY A 52 7.07 7.61 -5.93
N LEU A 53 8.34 7.21 -6.10
CA LEU A 53 8.71 5.79 -6.22
C LEU A 53 8.42 5.04 -4.92
N TYR A 54 8.86 5.58 -3.78
CA TYR A 54 8.62 4.97 -2.47
C TYR A 54 7.13 4.81 -2.16
N LYS A 55 6.30 5.82 -2.44
CA LYS A 55 4.84 5.75 -2.23
C LYS A 55 4.19 4.64 -3.06
N ARG A 56 4.55 4.52 -4.34
CA ARG A 56 4.04 3.45 -5.22
C ARG A 56 4.50 2.07 -4.75
N ALA A 57 5.78 1.91 -4.46
CA ALA A 57 6.35 0.66 -3.96
C ALA A 57 5.68 0.22 -2.65
N SER A 58 5.46 1.15 -1.72
CA SER A 58 4.73 0.90 -0.47
C SER A 58 3.31 0.41 -0.75
N GLY A 59 2.57 1.09 -1.62
CA GLY A 59 1.21 0.68 -2.00
C GLY A 59 1.15 -0.73 -2.57
N TYR A 60 2.06 -1.08 -3.49
CA TYR A 60 2.13 -2.43 -4.07
C TYR A 60 2.52 -3.51 -3.06
N LEU A 61 3.45 -3.22 -2.14
CA LEU A 61 3.83 -4.14 -1.08
C LEU A 61 2.66 -4.39 -0.12
N ILE A 62 1.97 -3.34 0.30
CA ILE A 62 0.80 -3.44 1.18
C ILE A 62 -0.34 -4.21 0.51
N SER A 63 -0.62 -3.94 -0.77
CA SER A 63 -1.62 -4.69 -1.53
C SER A 63 -1.27 -6.18 -1.58
N ASN A 64 -0.03 -6.52 -1.95
CA ASN A 64 0.43 -7.91 -1.96
C ASN A 64 0.34 -8.58 -0.58
N TYR A 65 0.75 -7.87 0.47
CA TYR A 65 0.71 -8.37 1.84
C TYR A 65 -0.74 -8.71 2.26
N THR A 66 -1.67 -7.78 2.06
CA THR A 66 -3.09 -7.97 2.42
C THR A 66 -3.82 -9.01 1.58
N ALA A 67 -3.40 -9.21 0.33
CA ALA A 67 -3.94 -10.25 -0.53
C ALA A 67 -3.43 -11.65 -0.18
N LYS A 68 -2.16 -11.79 0.24
CA LYS A 68 -1.49 -13.10 0.36
C LYS A 68 -1.41 -13.65 1.79
N LYS A 69 -1.36 -12.80 2.81
CA LYS A 69 -1.22 -13.26 4.21
C LYS A 69 -2.56 -13.70 4.80
N ALA A 70 -2.52 -14.49 5.87
CA ALA A 70 -3.73 -14.83 6.62
C ALA A 70 -4.43 -13.56 7.12
N LEU A 71 -5.75 -13.52 7.07
CA LEU A 71 -6.50 -12.31 7.42
C LEU A 71 -6.25 -11.90 8.88
N GLU A 72 -6.09 -12.87 9.78
CA GLU A 72 -5.79 -12.62 11.20
C GLU A 72 -4.43 -11.93 11.35
N GLU A 73 -3.42 -12.36 10.58
CA GLU A 73 -2.09 -11.73 10.58
C GLU A 73 -2.21 -10.28 10.08
N VAL A 74 -2.98 -10.06 9.01
CA VAL A 74 -3.21 -8.72 8.45
C VAL A 74 -3.90 -7.82 9.48
N GLU A 75 -4.92 -8.32 10.16
CA GLU A 75 -5.69 -7.56 11.15
C GLU A 75 -4.87 -7.18 12.38
N GLN A 76 -3.98 -8.06 12.83
CA GLN A 76 -3.04 -7.76 13.92
C GLN A 76 -2.02 -6.67 13.56
N ASN A 77 -1.75 -6.47 12.26
CA ASN A 77 -0.74 -5.53 11.79
C ASN A 77 -1.31 -4.23 11.19
N ILE A 78 -2.61 -3.96 11.35
CA ILE A 78 -3.29 -2.75 10.82
C ILE A 78 -2.56 -1.48 11.21
N GLU A 79 -2.34 -1.26 12.51
CA GLU A 79 -1.71 -0.05 13.02
C GLU A 79 -0.23 0.02 12.65
N ARG A 80 0.47 -1.12 12.79
CA ARG A 80 1.91 -1.21 12.54
C ARG A 80 2.28 -0.82 11.11
N TYR A 81 1.48 -1.23 10.13
CA TYR A 81 1.73 -0.96 8.71
C TYR A 81 0.84 0.15 8.15
N LYS A 82 0.02 0.78 9.00
CA LYS A 82 -0.94 1.83 8.62
C LYS A 82 -1.81 1.41 7.44
N LEU A 83 -2.29 0.16 7.48
CA LEU A 83 -2.97 -0.51 6.36
C LEU A 83 -4.17 0.29 5.83
N LEU A 84 -4.90 0.94 6.74
CA LEU A 84 -6.09 1.73 6.39
C LEU A 84 -5.80 2.98 5.55
N ASN A 85 -4.53 3.38 5.39
CA ASN A 85 -4.16 4.50 4.52
C ASN A 85 -4.02 4.10 3.05
N TYR A 86 -4.09 2.81 2.74
CA TYR A 86 -3.94 2.30 1.39
C TYR A 86 -5.27 1.75 0.89
N ARG A 87 -5.75 2.29 -0.23
CA ARG A 87 -7.02 1.89 -0.86
C ARG A 87 -7.11 0.37 -1.07
N GLU A 88 -6.13 -0.18 -1.77
CA GLU A 88 -6.06 -1.62 -2.08
C GLU A 88 -6.10 -2.49 -0.82
N SER A 89 -5.48 -2.03 0.27
CA SER A 89 -5.50 -2.73 1.55
C SER A 89 -6.90 -2.80 2.14
N LEU A 90 -7.62 -1.68 2.16
CA LEU A 90 -9.00 -1.62 2.66
C LEU A 90 -9.91 -2.54 1.83
N PHE A 91 -9.77 -2.50 0.52
CA PHE A 91 -10.59 -3.32 -0.40
C PHE A 91 -10.30 -4.80 -0.25
N ASN A 92 -9.03 -5.20 -0.20
CA ASN A 92 -8.65 -6.58 0.09
C ASN A 92 -9.21 -7.05 1.43
N MET A 93 -9.05 -6.27 2.50
CA MET A 93 -9.58 -6.63 3.82
C MET A 93 -11.10 -6.72 3.84
N ALA A 94 -11.81 -5.80 3.16
CA ALA A 94 -13.26 -5.80 3.08
C ALA A 94 -13.77 -7.02 2.32
N ARG A 95 -13.23 -7.28 1.12
CA ARG A 95 -13.55 -8.46 0.30
C ARG A 95 -13.38 -9.75 1.08
N ARG A 96 -12.25 -9.89 1.78
CA ARG A 96 -11.94 -11.10 2.54
C ARG A 96 -12.81 -11.24 3.79
N ASN A 97 -13.19 -10.14 4.44
CA ASN A 97 -14.16 -10.19 5.52
C ASN A 97 -15.55 -10.65 5.03
N ILE A 98 -15.94 -10.30 3.81
CA ILE A 98 -17.19 -10.78 3.20
C ILE A 98 -17.05 -12.28 2.88
N ILE A 99 -16.08 -12.67 2.07
CA ILE A 99 -16.00 -14.00 1.45
C ILE A 99 -15.45 -15.08 2.40
N GLU A 100 -14.39 -14.77 3.17
CA GLU A 100 -13.68 -15.76 3.98
C GLU A 100 -14.25 -15.89 5.40
N ARG A 101 -14.76 -14.79 5.97
CA ARG A 101 -15.17 -14.72 7.39
C ARG A 101 -16.66 -14.49 7.60
N ASN A 102 -17.44 -14.18 6.56
CA ASN A 102 -18.83 -13.71 6.68
C ASN A 102 -19.01 -12.59 7.74
N ASN A 103 -17.97 -11.76 7.92
CA ASN A 103 -17.95 -10.68 8.89
C ASN A 103 -18.36 -9.37 8.22
N PHE A 104 -19.63 -9.30 7.90
CA PHE A 104 -20.19 -8.21 7.11
C PHE A 104 -20.18 -6.86 7.86
N VAL A 105 -20.26 -6.87 9.20
CA VAL A 105 -20.16 -5.65 10.01
C VAL A 105 -18.78 -5.02 9.86
N ARG A 106 -17.72 -5.83 9.90
CA ARG A 106 -16.35 -5.36 9.73
C ARG A 106 -16.09 -4.91 8.30
N ALA A 107 -16.59 -5.65 7.30
CA ALA A 107 -16.53 -5.24 5.92
C ALA A 107 -17.18 -3.85 5.71
N ARG A 108 -18.40 -3.62 6.24
CA ARG A 108 -19.08 -2.32 6.17
C ARG A 108 -18.22 -1.20 6.78
N LYS A 109 -17.62 -1.44 7.95
CA LYS A 109 -16.72 -0.46 8.60
C LYS A 109 -15.53 -0.10 7.71
N LEU A 110 -14.89 -1.09 7.08
CA LEU A 110 -13.77 -0.86 6.18
C LEU A 110 -14.17 -0.06 4.93
N LEU A 111 -15.34 -0.34 4.35
CA LEU A 111 -15.86 0.42 3.19
C LEU A 111 -16.24 1.86 3.57
N ASN A 112 -16.79 2.07 4.78
CA ASN A 112 -17.04 3.42 5.29
C ASN A 112 -15.74 4.23 5.45
N ILE A 113 -14.68 3.61 5.98
CA ILE A 113 -13.36 4.24 6.07
C ILE A 113 -12.83 4.61 4.67
N ALA A 114 -13.05 3.75 3.67
CA ALA A 114 -12.67 4.06 2.29
C ALA A 114 -13.43 5.28 1.73
N ARG A 115 -14.73 5.41 2.04
CA ARG A 115 -15.54 6.59 1.70
C ARG A 115 -15.03 7.86 2.37
N GLU A 116 -14.77 7.81 3.68
CA GLU A 116 -14.25 8.95 4.44
C GLU A 116 -12.91 9.44 3.89
N LYS A 117 -12.09 8.53 3.35
CA LYS A 117 -10.81 8.85 2.69
C LYS A 117 -10.95 9.28 1.23
N GLY A 118 -12.17 9.29 0.67
CA GLY A 118 -12.43 9.69 -0.70
C GLY A 118 -12.00 8.68 -1.76
N PHE A 119 -11.90 7.39 -1.42
CA PHE A 119 -11.50 6.33 -2.36
C PHE A 119 -12.66 5.88 -3.27
N PHE A 120 -13.33 6.84 -3.91
CA PHE A 120 -14.43 6.58 -4.83
C PHE A 120 -13.92 5.97 -6.14
N CYS A 121 -14.30 4.72 -6.41
CA CYS A 121 -14.03 4.02 -7.66
C CYS A 121 -14.98 2.83 -7.83
N ASN A 122 -15.01 2.23 -9.02
CA ASN A 122 -15.88 1.08 -9.34
C ASN A 122 -15.74 -0.05 -8.32
N GLU A 123 -14.51 -0.40 -7.92
CA GLU A 123 -14.27 -1.46 -6.95
C GLU A 123 -14.92 -1.20 -5.57
N LEU A 124 -15.02 0.07 -5.14
CA LEU A 124 -15.74 0.39 -3.90
C LEU A 124 -17.23 0.05 -4.05
N TYR A 125 -17.84 0.45 -5.16
CA TYR A 125 -19.26 0.22 -5.43
C TYR A 125 -19.56 -1.28 -5.60
N GLU A 126 -18.68 -2.01 -6.29
CA GLU A 126 -18.78 -3.47 -6.43
C GLU A 126 -18.72 -4.18 -5.07
N LEU A 127 -17.82 -3.75 -4.18
CA LEU A 127 -17.75 -4.31 -2.83
C LEU A 127 -18.97 -3.96 -1.96
N GLU A 128 -19.56 -2.79 -2.15
CA GLU A 128 -20.79 -2.39 -1.47
C GLU A 128 -22.01 -3.19 -1.96
N GLU A 129 -22.09 -3.45 -3.26
CA GLU A 129 -23.12 -4.30 -3.87
C GLU A 129 -22.97 -5.76 -3.41
N LEU A 130 -21.74 -6.29 -3.44
CA LEU A 130 -21.42 -7.63 -2.94
C LEU A 130 -21.84 -7.76 -1.47
N LEU A 131 -21.46 -6.81 -0.62
CA LEU A 131 -21.83 -6.80 0.80
C LEU A 131 -23.34 -6.78 1.01
N THR A 132 -24.08 -6.05 0.17
CA THR A 132 -25.54 -5.95 0.27
C THR A 132 -26.22 -7.24 -0.15
N THR A 133 -25.71 -7.88 -1.21
CA THR A 133 -26.22 -9.15 -1.74
C THR A 133 -25.99 -10.30 -0.76
N GLU A 134 -24.79 -10.39 -0.16
CA GLU A 134 -24.46 -11.43 0.80
C GLU A 134 -25.15 -11.24 2.16
N TRP A 135 -25.38 -9.98 2.58
CA TRP A 135 -26.12 -9.71 3.83
C TRP A 135 -27.60 -10.06 3.71
N TYR A 136 -28.22 -9.76 2.57
CA TYR A 136 -29.63 -10.02 2.30
C TYR A 136 -29.75 -10.91 1.07
N PRO A 137 -29.49 -12.23 1.20
CA PRO A 137 -29.65 -13.14 0.08
C PRO A 137 -31.09 -13.04 -0.43
N LYS A 138 -31.25 -12.77 -1.74
CA LYS A 138 -32.57 -12.77 -2.37
C LYS A 138 -33.13 -14.20 -2.28
N THR A 139 -34.18 -14.36 -1.47
CA THR A 139 -35.01 -15.57 -1.38
C THR A 139 -35.64 -15.92 -2.71
#